data_AF-A0A914PIF8-F1
#
_entry.id   AF-A0A914PIF8-F1
#
_cell.length_a   1.000
_cell.length_b   1.000
_cell.length_c   1.000
_cell.angle_alpha   90.00
_cell.angle_beta   90.00
_cell.angle_gamma   90.00
#
_symmetry.space_group_name_H-M   'P 1'
#
loop_
_entity.id
_entity.type
_entity.pdbx_description
1 polymer ?
#
loop_
_entity_poly.entity_id
_entity_poly.type
_entity_poly.pdbx_seq_one_letter_code
_entity_poly.pdbx_strand_id
1 'polypeptide(L)'
;MIDRSLVGDRDSEMALCITDTEFNKIKINGEEYFAGRHAHALRMRCMKEHMGMLPGMRSPPKHEIACSDPVIDSFFHGTWRRLAEENTKIFEEVFMPSAGITELTRLVGGIH
;
A
#
# COMPACT_ATOMS: atom_id res chain seq x y z
N MET A 1 12.39 3.45 -0.10
CA MET A 1 13.75 3.36 -0.68
C MET A 1 14.66 4.18 0.23
N ILE A 2 15.69 3.56 0.81
CA ILE A 2 16.57 4.19 1.80
C ILE A 2 18.00 4.10 1.29
N ASP A 3 18.81 5.14 1.52
CA ASP A 3 20.23 5.23 1.17
C ASP A 3 21.08 4.03 1.62
N ARG A 4 20.64 3.27 2.63
CA ARG A 4 21.33 2.07 3.12
C ARG A 4 21.53 0.99 2.04
N SER A 5 20.61 0.90 1.08
CA SER A 5 20.62 -0.14 0.03
C SER A 5 21.26 0.32 -1.29
N LEU A 6 21.32 1.63 -1.53
CA LEU A 6 21.78 2.17 -2.82
C LEU A 6 23.25 2.63 -2.80
N VAL A 7 23.84 2.81 -1.61
CA VAL A 7 25.21 3.34 -1.46
C VAL A 7 26.26 2.22 -1.29
N GLY A 8 25.84 0.96 -1.14
CA GLY A 8 26.72 -0.22 -1.29
C GLY A 8 27.84 -0.40 -0.25
N ASP A 9 27.86 0.38 0.82
CA ASP A 9 29.03 0.46 1.73
C ASP A 9 28.86 -0.27 3.08
N ARG A 10 27.83 -1.12 3.26
CA ARG A 10 27.64 -1.84 4.54
C ARG A 10 27.15 -3.29 4.46
N ASP A 11 26.11 -3.60 3.67
CA ASP A 11 25.52 -4.94 3.57
C ASP A 11 25.58 -5.48 2.13
N SER A 12 25.84 -6.78 1.97
CA SER A 12 25.78 -7.45 0.66
C SER A 12 24.33 -7.58 0.20
N GLU A 13 23.94 -6.85 -0.83
CA GLU A 13 22.62 -6.95 -1.47
C GLU A 13 22.72 -7.64 -2.84
N MET A 14 21.65 -8.35 -3.22
CA MET A 14 21.48 -8.88 -4.57
C MET A 14 20.13 -8.42 -5.11
N ALA A 15 20.11 -7.93 -6.34
CA ALA A 15 18.89 -7.53 -7.03
C ALA A 15 18.81 -8.23 -8.39
N LEU A 16 17.59 -8.59 -8.79
CA LEU A 16 17.30 -9.15 -10.11
C LEU A 16 16.41 -8.16 -10.87
N CYS A 17 16.86 -7.70 -12.04
CA CYS A 17 16.03 -6.92 -12.95
C CYS A 17 15.33 -7.87 -13.92
N ILE A 18 14.00 -7.89 -13.88
CA ILE A 18 13.16 -8.67 -14.79
C ILE A 18 12.51 -7.70 -15.76
N THR A 19 12.76 -7.89 -17.06
CA THR A 19 12.07 -7.16 -18.13
C THR A 19 11.16 -8.14 -18.86
N ASP A 20 9.86 -7.85 -18.89
CA ASP A 20 8.88 -8.68 -19.59
C ASP A 20 9.09 -8.64 -21.10
N THR A 21 8.96 -9.81 -21.74
CA THR A 21 8.92 -9.96 -23.21
C THR A 21 7.52 -10.21 -23.73
N GLU A 22 6.58 -10.56 -22.85
CA GLU A 22 5.18 -10.81 -23.16
C GLU A 22 4.29 -9.76 -22.50
N PHE A 23 3.30 -9.26 -23.25
CA PHE A 23 2.48 -8.13 -22.82
C PHE A 23 0.99 -8.47 -22.88
N ASN A 24 0.24 -7.97 -21.91
CA ASN A 24 -1.21 -8.06 -21.85
C ASN A 24 -1.83 -6.67 -21.99
N LYS A 25 -2.96 -6.60 -22.68
CA LYS A 25 -3.76 -5.38 -22.78
C LYS A 25 -4.47 -5.13 -21.44
N ILE A 26 -4.23 -3.98 -20.83
CA ILE A 26 -4.82 -3.53 -19.58
C ILE A 26 -5.36 -2.10 -19.73
N LYS A 27 -5.91 -1.55 -18.65
CA LYS A 27 -6.29 -0.14 -18.57
C LYS A 27 -5.44 0.58 -17.53
N ILE A 28 -4.95 1.76 -17.88
CA ILE A 28 -4.23 2.68 -17.01
C ILE A 28 -4.87 4.06 -17.21
N ASN A 29 -5.49 4.59 -16.17
CA ASN A 29 -6.27 5.83 -16.20
C ASN A 29 -7.40 5.81 -17.25
N GLY A 30 -8.08 4.67 -17.40
CA GLY A 30 -9.15 4.47 -18.37
C GLY A 30 -8.68 4.18 -19.80
N GLU A 31 -7.42 4.50 -20.12
CA GLU A 31 -6.82 4.31 -21.44
C GLU A 31 -6.20 2.92 -21.60
N GLU A 32 -6.17 2.40 -22.82
CA GLU A 32 -5.59 1.10 -23.11
C GLU A 32 -4.06 1.13 -23.04
N TYR A 33 -3.48 0.17 -22.33
CA TYR A 33 -2.03 0.07 -22.12
C TYR A 33 -1.55 -1.38 -22.21
N PHE A 34 -0.34 -1.59 -22.74
CA PHE A 34 0.28 -2.91 -22.79
C PHE A 34 1.26 -3.08 -21.63
N ALA A 35 0.85 -3.83 -20.62
CA ALA A 35 1.70 -4.12 -19.47
C ALA A 35 2.39 -5.48 -19.60
N GLY A 36 3.65 -5.54 -19.17
CA GLY A 36 4.40 -6.79 -19.06
C GLY A 36 3.63 -7.80 -18.19
N ARG A 37 3.54 -9.04 -18.65
CA ARG A 37 2.70 -10.07 -18.03
C ARG A 37 3.12 -10.35 -16.59
N HIS A 38 4.41 -10.50 -16.33
CA HIS A 38 4.95 -10.78 -15.00
C HIS A 38 4.79 -9.58 -14.06
N ALA A 39 5.22 -8.39 -14.47
CA ALA A 39 5.09 -7.18 -13.69
C ALA A 39 3.62 -6.89 -13.33
N HIS A 40 2.71 -7.04 -14.30
CA HIS A 40 1.28 -6.86 -14.07
C HIS A 40 0.71 -7.87 -13.08
N ALA A 41 1.05 -9.16 -13.22
CA ALA A 41 0.58 -10.22 -12.33
C ALA A 41 1.08 -10.01 -10.90
N LEU A 42 2.36 -9.66 -10.73
CA LEU A 42 2.96 -9.36 -9.43
C LEU A 42 2.25 -8.18 -8.75
N ARG A 43 2.08 -7.07 -9.47
CA ARG A 43 1.34 -5.89 -8.98
C ARG A 43 -0.06 -6.26 -8.52
N MET A 44 -0.81 -7.00 -9.34
CA MET A 44 -2.18 -7.42 -9.03
C MET A 44 -2.24 -8.28 -7.76
N ARG A 45 -1.27 -9.19 -7.59
CA ARG A 45 -1.18 -10.02 -6.38
C ARG A 45 -0.91 -9.18 -5.14
N CYS A 46 0.09 -8.30 -5.18
CA CYS A 46 0.41 -7.42 -4.04
C CYS A 46 -0.77 -6.52 -3.66
N MET A 47 -1.46 -5.94 -4.64
CA MET A 47 -2.63 -5.10 -4.36
C MET A 47 -3.77 -5.90 -3.73
N LYS A 48 -4.07 -7.09 -4.28
CA LYS A 48 -5.08 -7.98 -3.70
C LYS A 48 -4.75 -8.40 -2.27
N GLU A 49 -3.47 -8.61 -1.98
CA GLU A 49 -3.00 -8.93 -0.62
C GLU A 49 -3.29 -7.78 0.34
N HIS A 50 -2.89 -6.55 0.00
CA HIS A 50 -3.15 -5.37 0.83
C HIS A 50 -4.63 -5.04 0.99
N MET A 51 -5.47 -5.47 0.05
CA MET A 51 -6.92 -5.29 0.11
C MET A 51 -7.66 -6.48 0.74
N GLY A 52 -6.94 -7.48 1.25
CA GLY A 52 -7.55 -8.65 1.88
C GLY A 52 -8.35 -9.54 0.93
N MET A 53 -8.05 -9.49 -0.37
CA MET A 53 -8.75 -10.23 -1.43
C MET A 53 -8.12 -11.58 -1.75
N LEU A 54 -7.02 -11.95 -1.11
CA LEU A 54 -6.42 -13.27 -1.31
C LEU A 54 -7.24 -14.37 -0.60
N PRO A 55 -7.25 -15.60 -1.15
CA PRO A 55 -7.91 -16.73 -0.51
C PRO A 55 -7.41 -16.94 0.93
N GLY A 56 -8.33 -17.23 1.86
CA GLY A 56 -7.98 -17.50 3.27
C GLY A 56 -7.85 -16.25 4.16
N MET A 57 -8.12 -15.06 3.64
CA MET A 57 -8.21 -13.84 4.45
C MET A 57 -9.38 -13.93 5.45
N ARG A 58 -9.13 -13.57 6.70
CA ARG A 58 -10.12 -13.68 7.80
C ARG A 58 -11.32 -12.74 7.65
N SER A 59 -11.18 -11.68 6.86
CA SER A 59 -12.22 -10.68 6.65
C SER A 59 -12.12 -10.15 5.21
N PRO A 60 -12.63 -10.90 4.23
CA PRO A 60 -12.61 -10.45 2.84
C PRO A 60 -13.50 -9.21 2.67
N PRO A 61 -13.19 -8.33 1.71
CA PRO A 61 -14.03 -7.16 1.42
C PRO A 61 -15.43 -7.59 0.98
N LYS A 62 -16.44 -6.81 1.40
CA LYS A 62 -17.86 -7.08 1.11
C LYS A 62 -18.22 -6.94 -0.38
N HIS A 63 -17.39 -6.23 -1.14
CA HIS A 63 -17.56 -5.98 -2.57
C HIS A 63 -16.25 -6.27 -3.31
N GLU A 64 -16.36 -6.68 -4.56
CA GLU A 64 -15.20 -6.88 -5.42
C GLU A 64 -14.52 -5.53 -5.69
N ILE A 65 -13.22 -5.45 -5.41
CA ILE A 65 -12.42 -4.27 -5.69
C ILE A 65 -11.66 -4.48 -7.01
N ALA A 66 -11.97 -3.66 -8.00
CA ALA A 66 -11.31 -3.70 -9.30
C ALA A 66 -9.91 -3.08 -9.21
N CYS A 67 -8.87 -3.90 -9.00
CA CYS A 67 -7.47 -3.46 -9.00
C CYS A 67 -6.83 -3.40 -10.40
N SER A 68 -7.62 -3.60 -11.46
CA SER A 68 -7.14 -3.67 -12.85
C SER A 68 -6.48 -2.36 -13.29
N ASP A 69 -7.07 -1.23 -12.94
CA ASP A 69 -6.52 0.11 -13.21
C ASP A 69 -6.07 0.76 -11.89
N PRO A 70 -4.77 0.78 -11.60
CA PRO A 70 -4.26 1.25 -10.31
C PRO A 70 -4.23 2.78 -10.16
N VAL A 71 -4.38 3.54 -11.25
CA VAL A 71 -4.20 5.00 -11.24
C VAL A 71 -5.49 5.77 -11.47
N ILE A 72 -6.58 5.10 -11.84
CA ILE A 72 -7.88 5.75 -11.95
C ILE A 72 -8.31 6.31 -10.58
N ASP A 73 -8.82 7.53 -10.56
CA ASP A 73 -9.17 8.26 -9.34
C ASP A 73 -10.11 7.48 -8.41
N SER A 74 -11.10 6.79 -8.97
CA SER A 74 -12.07 5.99 -8.22
C SER A 74 -11.40 4.86 -7.43
N PHE A 75 -10.34 4.26 -7.98
CA PHE A 75 -9.56 3.24 -7.29
C PHE A 75 -8.56 3.88 -6.32
N PHE A 76 -7.73 4.81 -6.80
CA PHE A 76 -6.63 5.35 -6.01
C PHE A 76 -7.11 6.15 -4.78
N HIS A 77 -8.01 7.11 -4.99
CA HIS A 77 -8.58 7.90 -3.90
C HIS A 77 -9.75 7.18 -3.22
N GLY A 78 -10.64 6.61 -4.03
CA GLY A 78 -11.89 6.04 -3.54
C GLY A 78 -11.75 4.69 -2.85
N THR A 79 -10.65 3.97 -3.03
CA THR A 79 -10.44 2.65 -2.40
C THR A 79 -9.09 2.54 -1.73
N TRP A 80 -8.00 2.70 -2.48
CA TRP A 80 -6.64 2.44 -2.00
C TRP A 80 -6.26 3.35 -0.83
N ARG A 81 -6.40 4.66 -1.01
CA ARG A 81 -6.07 5.64 0.04
C ARG A 81 -6.98 5.52 1.25
N ARG A 82 -8.30 5.41 1.02
CA ARG A 82 -9.28 5.27 2.10
C ARG A 82 -8.98 4.06 2.97
N LEU A 83 -8.71 2.91 2.36
CA LEU A 83 -8.38 1.69 3.09
C LEU A 83 -7.10 1.85 3.91
N ALA A 84 -6.08 2.50 3.34
CA ALA A 84 -4.85 2.78 4.08
C ALA A 84 -5.10 3.68 5.31
N GLU A 85 -5.90 4.74 5.16
CA GLU A 85 -6.26 5.65 6.26
C GLU A 85 -7.08 4.95 7.34
N GLU A 86 -8.04 4.11 6.98
CA GLU A 86 -8.83 3.31 7.92
C GLU A 86 -7.95 2.31 8.68
N ASN A 87 -7.07 1.61 7.97
CA ASN A 87 -6.12 0.68 8.59
C ASN A 87 -5.16 1.40 9.55
N THR A 88 -4.69 2.59 9.20
CA THR A 88 -3.85 3.41 10.08
C THR A 88 -4.60 3.81 11.34
N LYS A 89 -5.85 4.28 11.25
CA LYS A 89 -6.66 4.62 12.42
C LYS A 89 -6.85 3.44 13.37
N ILE A 90 -7.21 2.27 12.84
CA ILE A 90 -7.36 1.05 13.64
C ILE A 90 -6.03 0.67 14.30
N PHE A 91 -4.92 0.76 13.57
CA PHE A 91 -3.60 0.45 14.12
C PHE A 91 -3.22 1.42 15.24
N GLU A 92 -3.45 2.71 15.05
CA GLU A 92 -3.21 3.75 16.07
C GLU A 92 -4.07 3.51 17.32
N GLU A 93 -5.35 3.21 17.16
CA GLU A 93 -6.27 2.91 18.26
C GLU A 93 -5.85 1.66 19.06
N VAL A 94 -5.45 0.58 18.38
CA VAL A 94 -5.15 -0.71 19.02
C VAL A 94 -3.73 -0.74 19.60
N PHE A 95 -2.75 -0.20 18.89
CA PHE A 95 -1.33 -0.39 19.20
C PHE A 95 -0.61 0.90 19.67
N MET A 96 -1.18 2.08 19.47
CA MET A 96 -0.59 3.36 19.91
C MET A 96 -1.60 4.27 20.64
N PRO A 97 -2.23 3.81 21.74
CA PRO A 97 -3.23 4.59 22.48
C PRO A 97 -2.68 5.89 23.10
N SER A 98 -1.35 6.12 23.07
CA SER A 98 -0.70 7.30 23.62
C SER A 98 -0.44 8.44 22.64
N ALA A 99 -0.77 8.32 21.35
CA ALA A 99 -0.61 9.43 20.39
C ALA A 99 -1.46 10.67 20.73
N GLY A 100 -2.50 10.51 21.57
CA GLY A 100 -3.26 11.60 22.20
C GLY A 100 -2.61 12.24 23.44
N ILE A 101 -1.48 11.73 23.94
CA ILE A 101 -0.77 12.28 25.11
C ILE A 101 0.24 13.36 24.67
N THR A 102 -0.18 14.26 23.79
CA THR A 102 0.52 15.54 23.57
C THR A 102 -0.18 16.72 24.23
N GLU A 103 -1.43 16.56 24.70
CA GLU A 103 -2.11 17.61 25.48
C GLU A 103 -1.90 17.52 27.01
N LEU A 104 -1.57 16.34 27.56
CA LEU A 104 -1.42 16.19 29.02
C LEU A 104 -0.12 16.80 29.59
N THR A 105 0.90 17.05 28.77
CA THR A 105 2.11 17.78 29.20
C THR A 105 1.90 19.29 29.24
N ARG A 106 0.85 19.82 28.60
CA ARG A 106 0.53 21.26 28.62
C ARG A 106 -0.29 21.69 29.84
N LEU A 107 -1.02 20.75 30.46
CA LEU A 107 -1.90 21.01 31.61
C LEU A 107 -1.21 20.89 32.98
N VAL A 108 -0.06 20.21 33.05
CA VAL A 108 0.70 20.04 34.31
C VAL A 108 1.83 21.08 34.46
N GLY A 109 2.17 21.83 33.40
CA GLY A 109 3.19 22.89 33.42
C GLY A 109 2.68 24.29 33.82
N GLY A 110 1.42 24.41 34.26
CA GLY A 110 0.74 25.69 34.52
C GLY A 110 0.30 25.90 35.97
N ILE A 111 0.95 25.28 36.94
CA ILE A 111 0.74 25.58 38.37
C ILE A 111 2.10 25.97 38.98
N HIS A 112 2.37 27.27 38.95
CA HIS A 112 3.26 27.95 39.90
C HIS A 112 2.41 28.97 40.67
#